data_AF-A0A955FSL3-F1
#
_entry.id   AF-A0A955FSL3-F1
#
_cell.length_a   1.000
_cell.length_b   1.000
_cell.length_c   1.000
_cell.angle_alpha   90.00
_cell.angle_beta   90.00
_cell.angle_gamma   90.00
#
_symmetry.space_group_name_H-M   'P 1'
#
loop_
_entity.id
_entity.type
_entity.pdbx_description
1 polymer ?
#
loop_
_entity_poly.entity_id
_entity_poly.type
_entity_poly.pdbx_seq_one_letter_code
_entity_poly.pdbx_strand_id
1 'polypeptide(L)'
;KVWISTDSDGNTNIYFGGSGKPNGPGHGHYVMNRSGSVTYRRDPLDPHGSQNFTDDDSQGGTLYNRRIRSGSEPTIVRTRDNDTRNRDGVFYDRNRDIDLHVTQVYEDNKRVSWDTDGKADQNLHWTDQSKHREDPGRHKPPPDAR
;
A
#
# COMPACT_ATOMS: atom_id res chain seq x y z
N LYS A 1 22.86 -2.08 -12.08
CA LYS A 1 22.79 -3.33 -11.28
C LYS A 1 21.41 -3.95 -11.50
N VAL A 2 21.32 -5.27 -11.61
CA VAL A 2 20.06 -6.00 -11.88
C VAL A 2 19.84 -6.99 -10.73
N TRP A 3 18.59 -7.16 -10.31
CA TRP A 3 18.17 -8.21 -9.37
C TRP A 3 17.19 -9.14 -10.07
N ILE A 4 17.42 -10.44 -9.98
CA ILE A 4 16.60 -11.47 -10.63
C ILE A 4 16.14 -12.44 -9.55
N SER A 5 14.85 -12.76 -9.57
CA SER A 5 14.25 -13.78 -8.70
C SER A 5 13.28 -14.66 -9.47
N THR A 6 13.04 -15.87 -8.97
CA THR A 6 12.02 -16.77 -9.49
C THR A 6 10.92 -16.91 -8.45
N ASP A 7 9.66 -16.74 -8.84
CA ASP A 7 8.52 -16.93 -7.94
C ASP A 7 8.09 -18.41 -7.84
N SER A 8 7.09 -18.69 -7.00
CA SER A 8 6.55 -20.03 -6.79
C SER A 8 5.89 -20.64 -8.03
N ASP A 9 5.44 -19.79 -8.97
CA ASP A 9 4.80 -20.21 -10.22
C ASP A 9 5.84 -20.45 -11.33
N GLY A 10 7.12 -20.19 -11.03
CA GLY A 10 8.24 -20.37 -11.94
C GLY A 10 8.46 -19.20 -12.89
N ASN A 11 7.86 -18.03 -12.62
CA ASN A 11 8.15 -16.83 -13.40
C ASN A 11 9.43 -16.16 -12.91
N THR A 12 10.19 -15.65 -13.85
CA THR A 12 11.41 -14.88 -13.60
C THR A 12 11.06 -13.40 -13.51
N ASN A 13 11.33 -12.81 -12.36
CA ASN A 13 11.16 -11.39 -12.08
C ASN A 13 12.52 -10.69 -12.21
N ILE A 14 12.57 -9.62 -12.97
CA ILE A 14 13.80 -8.88 -13.28
C ILE A 14 13.61 -7.42 -12.89
N TYR A 15 14.41 -6.95 -11.94
CA TYR A 15 14.35 -5.59 -11.40
C TYR A 15 15.65 -4.83 -11.71
N PHE A 16 15.53 -3.58 -12.18
CA PHE A 16 16.69 -2.80 -12.60
C PHE A 16 16.43 -1.29 -12.53
N GLY A 17 17.49 -0.48 -12.53
CA GLY A 17 17.36 0.98 -12.63
C GLY A 17 16.88 1.71 -11.35
N GLY A 18 16.61 1.02 -10.25
CA GLY A 18 16.20 1.64 -8.99
C GLY A 18 17.31 2.43 -8.30
N SER A 19 16.91 3.48 -7.56
CA SER A 19 17.82 4.29 -6.76
C SER A 19 18.41 3.50 -5.58
N GLY A 20 19.73 3.56 -5.41
CA GLY A 20 20.49 2.85 -4.38
C GLY A 20 20.63 1.34 -4.59
N LYS A 21 19.59 0.66 -5.07
CA LYS A 21 19.54 -0.79 -5.32
C LYS A 21 18.63 -1.12 -6.52
N PRO A 22 18.81 -2.27 -7.20
CA PRO A 22 18.06 -2.60 -8.42
C PRO A 22 16.53 -2.55 -8.28
N ASN A 23 15.99 -2.91 -7.11
CA ASN A 23 14.57 -2.82 -6.76
C ASN A 23 14.23 -1.59 -5.89
N GLY A 24 15.07 -0.56 -5.92
CA GLY A 24 14.86 0.70 -5.22
C GLY A 24 13.80 1.58 -5.89
N PRO A 25 13.53 2.78 -5.37
CA PRO A 25 12.58 3.72 -5.97
C PRO A 25 12.89 3.97 -7.45
N GLY A 26 11.85 3.97 -8.28
CA GLY A 26 11.96 4.22 -9.73
C GLY A 26 12.49 3.04 -10.55
N HIS A 27 12.62 1.84 -9.99
CA HIS A 27 13.09 0.68 -10.74
C HIS A 27 12.12 0.27 -11.86
N GLY A 28 12.64 -0.32 -12.93
CA GLY A 28 11.90 -1.09 -13.92
C GLY A 28 11.73 -2.54 -13.46
N HIS A 29 10.63 -3.18 -13.87
CA HIS A 29 10.28 -4.55 -13.48
C HIS A 29 9.69 -5.30 -14.67
N TYR A 30 10.38 -6.36 -15.08
CA TYR A 30 9.90 -7.27 -16.12
C TYR A 30 9.59 -8.63 -15.50
N VAL A 31 8.53 -9.28 -15.98
CA VAL A 31 8.21 -10.67 -15.64
C VAL A 31 8.27 -11.50 -16.90
N MET A 32 8.95 -12.63 -16.81
CA MET A 32 9.04 -13.63 -17.86
C MET A 32 8.50 -14.95 -17.32
N ASN A 33 7.59 -15.58 -18.06
CA ASN A 33 7.06 -16.88 -17.68
C ASN A 33 8.07 -18.00 -17.93
N ARG A 34 7.73 -19.22 -17.50
CA ARG A 34 8.59 -20.40 -17.66
C ARG A 34 8.90 -20.78 -19.11
N SER A 35 8.08 -20.35 -20.07
CA SER A 35 8.33 -20.57 -21.50
C SER A 35 9.24 -19.49 -22.14
N GLY A 36 9.77 -18.57 -21.33
CA GLY A 36 10.68 -17.51 -21.79
C GLY A 36 9.98 -16.31 -22.42
N SER A 37 8.65 -16.22 -22.31
CA SER A 37 7.87 -15.09 -22.81
C SER A 37 7.72 -14.02 -21.75
N VAL A 38 7.95 -12.75 -22.12
CA VAL A 38 7.72 -11.62 -21.22
C VAL A 38 6.21 -11.39 -21.06
N THR A 39 5.70 -11.51 -19.85
CA THR A 39 4.28 -11.36 -19.50
C THR A 39 3.98 -10.02 -18.84
N TYR A 40 5.00 -9.33 -18.32
CA TYR A 40 4.88 -7.99 -17.78
C TYR A 40 6.14 -7.17 -18.07
N ARG A 41 5.95 -5.90 -18.41
CA ARG A 41 7.03 -4.97 -18.69
C ARG A 41 6.70 -3.58 -18.16
N ARG A 42 7.63 -3.02 -17.39
CA ARG A 42 7.60 -1.62 -16.96
C ARG A 42 9.02 -1.08 -16.88
N ASP A 43 9.29 0.04 -17.54
CA ASP A 43 10.62 0.64 -17.56
C ASP A 43 10.89 1.46 -16.28
N PRO A 44 12.17 1.80 -16.00
CA PRO A 44 12.49 2.67 -14.88
C PRO A 44 11.78 4.02 -15.01
N LEU A 45 11.27 4.52 -13.88
CA LEU A 45 10.46 5.75 -13.79
C LEU A 45 9.10 5.71 -14.49
N ASP A 46 8.76 4.65 -15.23
CA ASP A 46 7.40 4.47 -15.74
C ASP A 46 6.43 4.37 -14.56
N PRO A 47 5.24 5.00 -14.67
CA PRO A 47 4.20 4.90 -13.67
C PRO A 47 3.96 3.44 -13.29
N HIS A 48 3.95 3.14 -11.99
CA HIS A 48 3.54 1.83 -11.52
C HIS A 48 2.09 1.60 -11.98
N GLY A 49 1.87 0.54 -12.76
CA GLY A 49 0.51 0.08 -13.06
C GLY A 49 -0.25 -0.18 -11.75
N SER A 50 -1.57 -0.01 -11.79
CA SER A 50 -2.50 -0.05 -10.64
C SER A 50 -2.35 -1.27 -9.73
N GLN A 51 -1.71 -2.36 -10.18
CA GLN A 51 -1.54 -3.61 -9.45
C GLN A 51 -0.61 -3.57 -8.22
N ASN A 52 -0.07 -2.41 -7.81
CA ASN A 52 0.63 -2.34 -6.54
C ASN A 52 0.28 -1.16 -5.63
N PHE A 53 -0.34 -0.07 -6.11
CA PHE A 53 -0.49 1.13 -5.27
C PHE A 53 -1.69 2.05 -5.56
N THR A 54 -2.71 1.67 -6.32
CA THR A 54 -3.95 2.48 -6.40
C THR A 54 -5.15 1.67 -6.87
N ASP A 55 -6.18 1.69 -6.03
CA ASP A 55 -7.62 1.64 -6.32
C ASP A 55 -8.01 0.78 -7.53
N ASP A 56 -8.10 -0.52 -7.32
CA ASP A 56 -9.02 -1.35 -8.07
C ASP A 56 -10.17 -1.69 -7.12
N ASP A 57 -11.29 -0.98 -7.23
CA ASP A 57 -12.53 -1.27 -6.48
C ASP A 57 -13.07 -2.70 -6.77
N SER A 58 -12.39 -3.48 -7.63
CA SER A 58 -12.66 -4.88 -7.95
C SER A 58 -11.64 -5.90 -7.43
N GLN A 59 -10.55 -5.52 -6.75
CA GLN A 59 -9.52 -6.48 -6.30
C GLN A 59 -8.85 -6.11 -4.96
N GLY A 60 -9.44 -6.58 -3.86
CA GLY A 60 -8.69 -6.81 -2.62
C GLY A 60 -8.54 -5.60 -1.69
N GLY A 61 -7.94 -5.89 -0.54
CA GLY A 61 -7.70 -4.94 0.54
C GLY A 61 -6.69 -3.85 0.20
N THR A 62 -6.99 -2.59 0.52
CA THR A 62 -6.15 -1.44 0.21
C THR A 62 -5.13 -1.20 1.31
N LEU A 63 -3.83 -1.15 0.98
CA LEU A 63 -2.78 -0.79 1.96
C LEU A 63 -2.38 0.70 1.89
N TYR A 64 -2.86 1.39 0.86
CA TYR A 64 -2.64 2.81 0.62
C TYR A 64 -3.70 3.34 -0.35
N ASN A 65 -4.43 4.38 0.04
CA ASN A 65 -5.45 5.01 -0.77
C ASN A 65 -5.12 6.50 -0.98
N ARG A 66 -4.72 6.87 -2.21
CA ARG A 66 -4.42 8.25 -2.59
C ARG A 66 -5.67 9.08 -2.87
N ARG A 67 -6.80 8.45 -3.19
CA ARG A 67 -8.05 9.13 -3.56
C ARG A 67 -8.90 9.53 -2.35
N ILE A 68 -8.61 8.97 -1.18
CA ILE A 68 -9.36 9.20 0.06
C ILE A 68 -9.33 10.67 0.51
N ARG A 69 -8.37 11.48 0.04
CA ARG A 69 -8.40 12.95 0.08
C ARG A 69 -8.06 13.56 -1.26
N SER A 70 -8.84 14.54 -1.67
CA SER A 70 -8.62 15.28 -2.91
C SER A 70 -7.44 16.24 -2.77
N GLY A 71 -6.38 16.03 -3.54
CA GLY A 71 -5.25 16.97 -3.60
C GLY A 71 -4.38 17.02 -2.35
N SER A 72 -4.53 16.06 -1.43
CA SER A 72 -3.75 15.95 -0.20
C SER A 72 -3.05 14.59 -0.15
N GLU A 73 -1.71 14.58 -0.10
CA GLU A 73 -0.95 13.34 0.07
C GLU A 73 -0.69 13.03 1.56
N PRO A 74 -0.74 11.75 1.96
CA PRO A 74 -0.38 11.38 3.32
C PRO A 74 1.13 11.49 3.52
N THR A 75 1.53 12.06 4.66
CA THR A 75 2.92 12.19 5.08
C THR A 75 3.46 10.92 5.71
N ILE A 76 2.58 10.08 6.25
CA ILE A 76 2.93 8.82 6.91
C ILE A 76 1.89 7.77 6.57
N VAL A 77 2.35 6.56 6.22
CA VAL A 77 1.53 5.35 6.10
C VAL A 77 2.05 4.33 7.09
N ARG A 78 1.16 3.72 7.86
CA ARG A 78 1.48 2.70 8.87
C ARG A 78 0.51 1.54 8.79
N THR A 79 1.00 0.37 9.11
CA THR A 79 0.20 -0.84 9.28
C THR A 79 0.40 -1.41 10.68
N ARG A 80 -0.64 -2.04 11.20
CA ARG A 80 -0.60 -2.80 12.44
C ARG A 80 -1.33 -4.11 12.22
N ASP A 81 -0.70 -5.22 12.53
CA ASP A 81 -1.35 -6.52 12.55
C ASP A 81 -2.43 -6.54 13.65
N ASN A 82 -3.66 -6.88 13.32
CA ASN A 82 -4.79 -6.73 14.24
C ASN A 82 -4.74 -7.79 15.35
N ASP A 83 -4.36 -9.02 15.00
CA ASP A 83 -4.20 -10.19 15.88
C ASP A 83 -3.10 -9.98 16.91
N THR A 84 -1.88 -9.74 16.44
CA THR A 84 -0.67 -9.64 17.27
C THR A 84 -0.42 -8.24 17.79
N ARG A 85 -1.15 -7.24 17.26
CA ARG A 85 -0.95 -5.80 17.52
C ARG A 85 0.42 -5.27 17.11
N ASN A 86 1.18 -6.04 16.32
CA ASN A 86 2.54 -5.71 15.90
C ASN A 86 2.55 -4.52 14.92
N ARG A 87 3.49 -3.60 15.11
CA ARG A 87 3.67 -2.37 14.30
C ARG A 87 5.01 -2.32 13.56
N ASP A 88 5.86 -3.34 13.74
CA ASP A 88 7.24 -3.37 13.23
C ASP A 88 7.32 -3.73 11.73
N GLY A 89 6.16 -3.96 11.10
CA GLY A 89 5.94 -3.86 9.66
C GLY A 89 7.03 -4.48 8.77
N VAL A 90 7.12 -5.81 8.72
CA VAL A 90 7.83 -6.50 7.61
C VAL A 90 7.15 -7.81 7.18
N PHE A 91 6.38 -8.49 8.01
CA PHE A 91 5.90 -9.83 7.65
C PHE A 91 4.41 -9.83 7.37
N TYR A 92 4.09 -9.51 6.11
CA TYR A 92 2.99 -10.19 5.44
C TYR A 92 3.31 -11.69 5.54
N ASP A 93 2.56 -12.45 6.34
CA ASP A 93 2.64 -13.90 6.29
C ASP A 93 1.55 -14.35 5.32
N ARG A 94 1.88 -14.65 4.06
CA ARG A 94 0.88 -15.13 3.07
C ARG A 94 0.16 -16.41 3.52
N ASN A 95 0.63 -17.08 4.59
CA ASN A 95 0.01 -18.27 5.15
C ASN A 95 -0.93 -17.96 6.33
N ARG A 96 -0.95 -16.73 6.84
CA ARG A 96 -1.93 -16.23 7.80
C ARG A 96 -2.80 -15.25 7.03
N ASP A 97 -4.11 -15.46 7.01
CA ASP A 97 -5.02 -14.51 6.37
C ASP A 97 -4.63 -13.06 6.74
N ILE A 98 -4.69 -12.15 5.76
CA ILE A 98 -4.33 -10.75 6.00
C ILE A 98 -5.36 -10.21 7.01
N ASP A 99 -4.90 -9.58 8.09
CA ASP A 99 -5.74 -8.83 9.04
C ASP A 99 -4.94 -7.64 9.57
N LEU A 100 -5.05 -6.52 8.85
CA LEU A 100 -4.23 -5.34 9.07
C LEU A 100 -5.10 -4.12 9.35
N HIS A 101 -4.70 -3.37 10.36
CA HIS A 101 -5.14 -2.01 10.59
C HIS A 101 -4.21 -1.03 9.89
N VAL A 102 -4.68 -0.40 8.82
CA VAL A 102 -3.94 0.59 8.04
C VAL A 102 -4.23 1.99 8.56
N THR A 103 -3.24 2.88 8.53
CA THR A 103 -3.40 4.27 8.94
C THR A 103 -2.58 5.20 8.04
N GLN A 104 -3.26 6.19 7.46
CA GLN A 104 -2.65 7.28 6.71
C GLN A 104 -2.78 8.59 7.49
N VAL A 105 -1.67 9.27 7.71
CA VAL A 105 -1.60 10.57 8.40
C VAL A 105 -1.28 11.66 7.39
N TYR A 106 -1.92 12.82 7.54
CA TYR A 106 -1.74 13.99 6.68
C TYR A 106 -1.05 15.13 7.43
N GLU A 107 -0.57 16.12 6.68
CA GLU A 107 0.11 17.31 7.21
C GLU A 107 -0.74 18.09 8.23
N ASP A 108 -2.06 18.08 8.07
CA ASP A 108 -3.01 18.78 8.95
C ASP A 108 -3.36 18.00 10.24
N ASN A 109 -2.53 17.03 10.63
CA ASN A 109 -2.71 16.13 11.78
C ASN A 109 -3.99 15.30 11.77
N LYS A 110 -4.70 15.25 10.65
CA LYS A 110 -5.79 14.30 10.46
C LYS A 110 -5.22 12.98 10.00
N ARG A 111 -5.88 11.91 10.40
CA ARG A 111 -5.58 10.57 9.89
C ARG A 111 -6.86 9.85 9.54
N VAL A 112 -6.73 8.95 8.58
CA VAL A 112 -7.75 7.96 8.25
C VAL A 112 -7.18 6.58 8.46
N SER A 113 -7.98 5.71 9.03
CA SER A 113 -7.61 4.35 9.34
C SER A 113 -8.72 3.41 8.89
N TRP A 114 -8.36 2.20 8.49
CA TRP A 114 -9.30 1.15 8.11
C TRP A 114 -8.68 -0.21 8.41
N ASP A 115 -9.51 -1.21 8.59
CA ASP A 115 -9.10 -2.60 8.69
C ASP A 115 -9.16 -3.23 7.30
N THR A 116 -8.27 -4.16 7.00
CA THR A 116 -8.26 -4.87 5.73
C THR A 116 -7.90 -6.32 5.93
N ASP A 117 -8.70 -7.20 5.34
CA ASP A 117 -8.45 -8.64 5.36
C ASP A 117 -7.69 -9.12 4.10
N GLY A 118 -7.15 -8.15 3.33
CA GLY A 118 -6.53 -8.38 2.03
C GLY A 118 -7.54 -8.69 0.91
N LYS A 119 -8.82 -8.86 1.20
CA LYS A 119 -9.91 -9.05 0.24
C LYS A 119 -10.87 -7.86 0.20
N ALA A 120 -11.09 -7.20 1.33
CA ALA A 120 -11.96 -6.05 1.49
C ALA A 120 -11.47 -5.12 2.61
N ASP A 121 -11.80 -3.85 2.47
CA ASP A 121 -11.57 -2.85 3.50
C ASP A 121 -12.82 -2.63 4.35
N GLN A 122 -12.63 -2.44 5.65
CA GLN A 122 -13.69 -2.30 6.64
C GLN A 122 -13.35 -1.24 7.68
N ASN A 123 -14.35 -0.79 8.44
CA ASN A 123 -14.16 0.11 9.58
C ASN A 123 -13.39 1.40 9.28
N LEU A 124 -13.55 1.97 8.08
CA LEU A 124 -12.93 3.23 7.70
C LEU A 124 -13.38 4.34 8.65
N HIS A 125 -12.41 5.02 9.28
CA HIS A 125 -12.71 6.09 10.22
C HIS A 125 -11.64 7.18 10.23
N TRP A 126 -12.12 8.40 10.47
CA TRP A 126 -11.29 9.58 10.58
C TRP A 126 -10.95 9.87 12.05
N THR A 127 -9.76 10.43 12.27
CA THR A 127 -9.39 11.01 13.56
C THR A 127 -8.55 12.26 13.36
N ASP A 128 -9.03 13.38 13.89
CA ASP A 128 -8.26 14.61 14.05
C ASP A 128 -7.39 14.51 15.31
N GLN A 129 -6.06 14.43 15.15
CA GLN A 129 -5.15 14.33 16.28
C GLN A 129 -4.93 15.68 16.99
N SER A 130 -5.38 16.80 16.42
CA SER A 130 -5.29 18.10 17.07
C SER A 130 -6.34 18.31 18.16
N LYS A 131 -7.41 17.50 18.15
CA LYS A 131 -8.55 17.63 19.05
C LYS A 131 -8.46 16.73 20.27
N HIS A 132 -9.05 17.17 21.38
CA HIS A 132 -9.22 16.36 22.58
C HIS A 132 -10.03 15.10 22.29
N ARG A 133 -9.76 14.01 23.03
CA ARG A 133 -10.35 12.68 22.78
C ARG A 133 -11.88 12.68 22.76
N GLU A 134 -12.49 13.55 23.56
CA GLU A 134 -13.95 13.66 23.75
C GLU A 134 -14.62 14.67 22.80
N ASP A 135 -13.84 15.33 21.94
CA ASP A 135 -14.39 16.31 21.00
C ASP A 135 -15.31 15.60 19.98
N PRO A 136 -16.59 16.00 19.87
CA PRO A 136 -17.56 15.34 18.99
C PRO A 136 -17.23 15.52 17.50
N GLY A 137 -16.38 16.50 17.16
CA GLY A 137 -15.85 16.72 15.83
C GLY A 137 -14.51 16.04 15.56
N ARG A 138 -13.97 15.25 16.48
CA ARG A 138 -12.69 14.53 16.31
C ARG A 138 -12.74 13.47 15.24
N HIS A 139 -13.88 12.81 15.08
CA HIS A 139 -14.05 11.69 14.15
C HIS A 139 -14.76 12.08 12.86
N LYS A 140 -14.97 13.38 12.63
CA LYS A 140 -15.59 13.88 11.41
C LYS A 140 -14.57 13.85 10.25
N PRO A 141 -14.96 13.35 9.07
CA PRO A 141 -14.12 13.44 7.88
C PRO A 141 -13.83 14.91 7.55
N PRO A 142 -12.63 15.23 7.03
CA PRO A 142 -12.37 16.56 6.50
C PRO A 142 -13.17 16.82 5.21
N PRO A 143 -13.41 18.08 4.83
CA PRO A 143 -14.24 18.42 3.67
C PRO A 143 -13.72 17.88 2.32
N ASP A 144 -12.43 17.58 2.23
CA ASP A 144 -11.77 17.06 1.03
C ASP A 144 -11.69 15.52 1.00
N ALA A 145 -12.28 14.84 1.98
CA ALA A 145 -12.40 13.38 2.00
C ALA A 145 -13.35 12.85 0.91
N ARG A 146 -13.09 11.65 0.40
CA ARG A 146 -13.92 10.95 -0.59
C ARG A 146 -14.40 9.60 -0.07
#